data_AF-A0A9X0WE01-F1
#
_entry.id   AF-A0A9X0WE01-F1
#
_cell.length_a   1.000
_cell.length_b   1.000
_cell.length_c   1.000
_cell.angle_alpha   90.00
_cell.angle_beta   90.00
_cell.angle_gamma   90.00
#
_symmetry.space_group_name_H-M   'P 1'
#
loop_
_entity.id
_entity.type
_entity.pdbx_description
1 polymer ?
#
loop_
_entity_poly.entity_id
_entity_poly.type
_entity_poly.pdbx_seq_one_letter_code
_entity_poly.pdbx_strand_id
1 'polypeptide(L)'
;MHTAAARPGSILACPFTTYEEAAPYRARFDLPAGEAVRRSYVMVDKLTAVRRDRLWAQIGRASSQQMQQVASAMRGILGLIEP
;
A
#
# COMPACT_ATOMS: atom_id res chain seq x y z
N MET A 1 5.69 -4.45 -33.78
CA MET A 1 6.49 -4.20 -32.55
C MET A 1 5.65 -3.34 -31.62
N HIS A 2 5.19 -3.88 -30.50
CA HIS A 2 4.49 -3.11 -29.46
C HIS A 2 5.57 -2.49 -28.57
N THR A 3 5.85 -1.19 -28.72
CA THR A 3 6.74 -0.46 -27.81
C THR A 3 6.19 -0.58 -26.41
N ALA A 4 6.93 -1.25 -25.51
CA ALA A 4 6.59 -1.30 -24.10
C ALA A 4 6.41 0.15 -23.61
N ALA A 5 5.19 0.49 -23.17
CA ALA A 5 4.89 1.83 -22.69
C ALA A 5 5.89 2.21 -21.60
N ALA A 6 6.51 3.39 -21.74
CA ALA A 6 7.47 3.88 -20.77
C ALA A 6 6.82 3.91 -19.39
N ARG A 7 7.46 3.28 -18.39
CA ARG A 7 6.93 3.27 -17.03
C ARG A 7 6.92 4.71 -16.49
N PRO A 8 5.84 5.15 -15.81
CA PRO A 8 5.81 6.46 -15.19
C PRO A 8 6.98 6.64 -14.22
N GLY A 9 7.58 7.85 -14.17
CA GLY A 9 8.70 8.16 -13.27
C GLY A 9 8.35 8.16 -11.77
N SER A 10 7.05 8.10 -11.45
CA SER A 10 6.52 8.02 -10.09
C SER A 10 5.62 6.79 -9.93
N ILE A 11 5.40 6.39 -8.68
CA ILE A 11 4.40 5.39 -8.28
C ILE A 11 3.43 5.99 -7.29
N LEU A 12 2.23 5.43 -7.19
CA LEU A 12 1.36 5.67 -6.05
C LEU A 12 1.74 4.70 -4.93
N ALA A 13 1.85 5.20 -3.72
CA ALA A 13 2.21 4.42 -2.54
C ALA A 13 1.25 4.74 -1.39
N CYS A 14 0.84 3.68 -0.67
CA CYS A 14 0.18 3.81 0.62
C CYS A 14 1.25 3.66 1.72
N PRO A 15 1.47 4.69 2.56
CA PRO A 15 2.42 4.58 3.65
C PRO A 15 1.91 3.60 4.73
N PHE A 16 2.84 3.06 5.51
CA PHE A 16 2.55 2.24 6.68
C PHE A 16 2.82 3.03 7.97
N THR A 17 2.08 2.71 9.03
CA THR A 17 2.34 3.18 10.39
C THR A 17 2.34 2.02 11.37
N THR A 18 2.99 2.17 12.52
CA THR A 18 2.87 1.24 13.65
C THR A 18 1.78 1.66 14.64
N TYR A 19 1.22 2.87 14.47
CA TYR A 19 0.13 3.36 15.30
C TYR A 19 -1.17 2.67 14.91
N GLU A 20 -1.79 2.00 15.88
CA GLU A 20 -3.09 1.38 15.72
C GLU A 20 -4.19 2.43 15.85
N GLU A 21 -5.04 2.48 14.84
CA GLU A 21 -6.20 3.36 14.77
C GLU A 21 -7.41 2.48 14.46
N ALA A 22 -8.45 2.58 15.28
CA ALA A 22 -9.68 1.82 15.09
C ALA A 22 -10.51 2.40 13.93
N ALA A 23 -10.01 2.21 12.71
CA ALA A 23 -10.64 2.69 11.48
C ALA A 23 -10.82 1.54 10.48
N PRO A 24 -11.99 1.42 9.84
CA PRO A 24 -12.31 0.28 8.96
C PRO A 24 -11.42 0.20 7.72
N TYR A 25 -10.78 1.31 7.33
CA TYR A 25 -9.85 1.38 6.21
C TYR A 25 -8.39 1.05 6.58
N ARG A 26 -8.05 0.79 7.86
CA ARG A 26 -6.68 0.46 8.28
C ARG A 26 -6.48 -1.05 8.33
N ALA A 27 -6.03 -1.64 7.22
CA ALA A 27 -5.69 -3.06 7.16
C ALA A 27 -4.35 -3.36 7.85
N ARG A 28 -4.31 -4.44 8.64
CA ARG A 28 -3.14 -4.90 9.38
C ARG A 28 -2.18 -5.71 8.50
N PHE A 29 -0.89 -5.42 8.61
CA PHE A 29 0.20 -6.11 7.93
C PHE A 29 1.33 -6.42 8.91
N ASP A 30 1.93 -7.59 8.75
CA ASP A 30 3.13 -7.99 9.48
C ASP A 30 4.32 -7.77 8.53
N LEU A 31 5.12 -6.73 8.80
CA LEU A 31 6.22 -6.28 7.93
C LEU A 31 7.59 -6.63 8.52
N PRO A 32 8.61 -6.93 7.70
CA PRO A 32 9.96 -7.12 8.20
C PRO A 32 10.52 -5.86 8.87
N ALA A 33 11.23 -6.05 9.98
CA ALA A 33 11.92 -5.00 10.74
C ALA A 33 13.25 -5.56 11.28
N GLY A 34 14.28 -5.59 10.41
CA GLY A 34 15.53 -6.29 10.71
C GLY A 34 15.30 -7.80 10.77
N GLU A 35 15.71 -8.44 11.86
CA GLU A 35 15.49 -9.87 12.12
C GLU A 35 14.10 -10.17 12.70
N ALA A 36 13.31 -9.14 13.00
CA ALA A 36 11.97 -9.27 13.59
C ALA A 36 10.86 -8.98 12.58
N VAL A 37 9.63 -9.28 12.98
CA VAL A 37 8.41 -8.89 12.28
C VAL A 37 7.68 -7.86 13.12
N ARG A 38 7.23 -6.77 12.48
CA ARG A 38 6.55 -5.66 13.12
C ARG A 38 5.15 -5.49 12.56
N ARG A 39 4.17 -5.56 13.46
CA ARG A 39 2.79 -5.20 13.16
C ARG A 39 2.71 -3.74 12.70
N SER A 40 2.10 -3.55 11.55
CA SER A 40 1.95 -2.27 10.87
C SER A 40 0.55 -2.17 10.26
N TYR A 41 0.13 -0.95 9.95
CA TYR A 41 -1.17 -0.66 9.36
C TYR A 41 -0.98 0.18 8.10
N VAL A 42 -1.59 -0.25 7.00
CA VAL A 42 -1.57 0.52 5.76
C VAL A 42 -2.49 1.73 5.88
N MET A 43 -2.01 2.90 5.50
CA MET A 43 -2.75 4.16 5.54
C MET A 43 -3.26 4.51 4.14
N VAL A 44 -4.31 3.83 3.68
CA VAL A 44 -4.91 4.08 2.35
C VAL A 44 -5.51 5.50 2.23
N ASP A 45 -5.82 6.14 3.36
CA ASP A 45 -6.21 7.55 3.50
C ASP A 45 -5.09 8.54 3.16
N LYS A 46 -3.84 8.07 3.11
CA LYS A 46 -2.64 8.88 2.88
C LYS A 46 -1.92 8.50 1.59
N LEU A 47 -2.66 8.08 0.57
CA LEU A 47 -2.13 7.75 -0.75
C LEU A 47 -1.31 8.93 -1.29
N THR A 48 -0.08 8.65 -1.71
CA THR A 48 0.84 9.68 -2.19
C THR A 48 1.62 9.23 -3.42
N ALA A 49 2.00 10.19 -4.27
CA ALA A 49 2.87 9.95 -5.41
C ALA A 49 4.33 10.06 -4.97
N VAL A 50 5.12 9.00 -5.21
CA VAL A 50 6.54 8.92 -4.85
C VAL A 50 7.36 8.71 -6.12
N ARG A 51 8.42 9.53 -6.30
CA ARG A 51 9.37 9.33 -7.40
C ARG A 51 10.08 7.99 -7.25
N ARG A 52 10.28 7.27 -8.35
CA ARG A 52 10.89 5.93 -8.33
C ARG A 52 12.31 5.89 -7.79
N ASP A 53 13.06 6.98 -7.93
CA ASP A 53 14.43 7.12 -7.40
C ASP A 53 14.49 7.27 -5.87
N ARG A 54 13.34 7.50 -5.21
CA ARG A 54 13.20 7.46 -3.74
C ARG A 54 12.86 6.07 -3.21
N LEU A 55 12.70 5.08 -4.09
CA LEU A 55 12.49 3.70 -3.67
C LEU A 55 13.84 3.03 -3.41
N TRP A 56 13.96 2.43 -2.24
CA TRP A 56 15.16 1.68 -1.85
C TRP A 56 14.91 0.18 -1.97
N ALA A 57 15.33 -0.59 -0.96
CA ALA A 57 15.20 -2.04 -0.95
C ALA A 57 13.72 -2.48 -0.93
N GLN A 58 13.41 -3.50 -1.74
CA GLN A 58 12.14 -4.19 -1.67
C GLN A 58 12.12 -5.09 -0.42
N ILE A 59 11.26 -4.79 0.55
CA ILE A 59 11.17 -5.54 1.81
C ILE A 59 10.24 -6.76 1.75
N GLY A 60 9.47 -6.90 0.68
CA GLY A 60 8.52 -8.01 0.53
C GLY A 60 7.57 -7.81 -0.63
N ARG A 61 6.52 -8.64 -0.70
CA ARG A 61 5.37 -8.48 -1.60
C ARG A 61 4.11 -8.84 -0.83
N ALA A 62 3.06 -8.05 -1.01
CA ALA A 62 1.75 -8.39 -0.48
C ALA A 62 1.18 -9.62 -1.20
N SER A 63 0.53 -10.51 -0.46
CA SER A 63 -0.25 -11.60 -1.04
C SER A 63 -1.48 -11.06 -1.78
N SER A 64 -2.09 -11.87 -2.64
CA SER A 64 -3.33 -11.49 -3.33
C SER A 64 -4.45 -11.12 -2.36
N GLN A 65 -4.56 -11.84 -1.23
CA GLN A 65 -5.54 -11.54 -0.18
C GLN A 65 -5.28 -10.18 0.47
N GLN A 66 -4.01 -9.88 0.80
CA GLN A 66 -3.62 -8.58 1.34
C GLN A 66 -3.91 -7.44 0.35
N MET A 67 -3.66 -7.66 -0.94
CA MET A 67 -3.99 -6.69 -1.98
C MET A 67 -5.49 -6.47 -2.13
N GLN A 68 -6.31 -7.51 -1.99
CA GLN A 68 -7.77 -7.38 -1.98
C GLN A 68 -8.26 -6.55 -0.80
N GLN A 69 -7.70 -6.73 0.39
CA GLN A 69 -8.01 -5.93 1.57
C GLN A 69 -7.68 -4.44 1.35
N VAL A 70 -6.49 -4.16 0.79
CA VAL A 70 -6.08 -2.79 0.43
C VAL A 70 -7.02 -2.18 -0.60
N ALA A 71 -7.37 -2.92 -1.66
CA ALA A 71 -8.27 -2.44 -2.72
C ALA A 71 -9.68 -2.13 -2.18
N SER A 72 -10.23 -3.01 -1.33
CA SER A 72 -11.52 -2.79 -0.68
C SER A 72 -11.52 -1.53 0.19
N ALA A 73 -10.50 -1.36 1.03
CA ALA A 73 -10.34 -0.16 1.85
C ALA A 73 -10.21 1.11 1.00
N MET A 74 -9.47 1.04 -0.11
CA MET A 74 -9.32 2.16 -1.05
C MET A 74 -10.65 2.53 -1.72
N ARG A 75 -11.45 1.53 -2.15
CA ARG A 75 -12.80 1.77 -2.69
C ARG A 75 -13.68 2.48 -1.66
N GLY A 76 -13.58 2.10 -0.38
CA GLY A 76 -14.30 2.75 0.70
C GLY A 76 -13.96 4.23 0.85
N ILE A 77 -12.68 4.56 0.88
CA ILE A 77 -12.22 5.96 1.00
C ILE A 77 -12.61 6.79 -0.22
N LEU A 78 -12.56 6.20 -1.41
CA LEU A 78 -12.87 6.89 -2.67
C LEU A 78 -14.38 6.96 -2.96
N GLY A 79 -15.25 6.41 -2.10
CA GLY A 79 -16.69 6.36 -2.35
C GLY A 79 -17.09 5.48 -3.53
N LEU A 80 -16.27 4.47 -3.86
CA LEU A 80 -16.47 3.53 -4.98
C LEU A 80 -17.09 2.20 -4.53
N ILE A 81 -17.68 2.19 -3.34
CA ILE A 81 -18.52 1.08 -2.89
C ILE A 81 -19.89 1.34 -3.53
N GLU A 82 -20.37 0.42 -4.36
CA GLU A 82 -21.75 0.49 -4.84
C GLU A 82 -22.69 0.38 -3.62
N PRO A 83 -23.83 1.10 -3.63
CA PRO A 83 -24.81 1.07 -2.54
C PRO A 83 -25.39 -0.33 -2.30
#